data_AF-A0A972TT93-F1
#
_entry.id   AF-A0A972TT93-F1
#
_cell.length_a   1.000
_cell.length_b   1.000
_cell.length_c   1.000
_cell.angle_alpha   90.00
_cell.angle_beta   90.00
_cell.angle_gamma   90.00
#
_symmetry.space_group_name_H-M   'P 1'
#
loop_
_entity.id
_entity.type
_entity.pdbx_description
1 polymer ?
#
loop_
_entity_poly.entity_id
_entity_poly.type
_entity_poly.pdbx_seq_one_letter_code
_entity_poly.pdbx_strand_id
1 'polypeptide(L)'
;MLQIDASLIVIFLIVWVLVFALSRLFFNPLRKVMRERDTIIKKNKESFQKSMETYEQTISEIEERLKSGKSQAQQTKENIGNEALKEKELLLSEVNIEYRNQVKKAKKQLEKQMKSMKRELDAKTKRLAERIEKKLLN
;
A
#
# COMPACT_ATOMS: atom_id res chain seq x y z
N MET A 1 72.63 -63.27 -25.38
CA MET A 1 72.88 -62.71 -24.04
C MET A 1 72.57 -61.22 -24.11
N LEU A 2 71.55 -60.75 -23.37
CA LEU A 2 71.30 -59.32 -23.21
C LEU A 2 72.43 -58.77 -22.32
N GLN A 3 73.48 -58.25 -22.95
CA GLN A 3 74.47 -57.45 -22.24
C GLN A 3 73.76 -56.14 -21.90
N ILE A 4 73.41 -55.97 -20.63
CA ILE A 4 72.97 -54.67 -20.13
C ILE A 4 74.21 -53.78 -20.17
N ASP A 5 74.37 -53.09 -21.29
CA ASP A 5 75.42 -52.10 -21.45
C ASP A 5 75.12 -50.88 -20.60
N ALA A 6 76.17 -50.27 -20.05
CA ALA A 6 76.09 -49.02 -19.31
C ALA A 6 75.35 -47.91 -20.10
N SER A 7 75.31 -48.01 -21.43
CA SER A 7 74.54 -47.15 -22.32
C SER A 7 73.03 -47.21 -22.06
N LEU A 8 72.45 -48.38 -21.79
CA LEU A 8 71.02 -48.52 -21.45
C LEU A 8 70.69 -47.81 -20.13
N ILE A 9 71.58 -47.93 -19.14
CA ILE A 9 71.42 -47.27 -17.84
C ILE A 9 71.50 -45.74 -18.00
N VAL A 10 72.45 -45.26 -18.82
CA VAL A 10 72.59 -43.82 -19.11
C VAL A 10 71.39 -43.27 -19.88
N ILE A 11 70.90 -43.98 -20.91
CA ILE A 11 69.70 -43.58 -21.65
C ILE A 11 68.47 -43.58 -20.74
N PHE A 12 68.31 -44.58 -19.88
CA PHE A 12 67.23 -44.63 -18.88
C PHE A 12 67.26 -43.40 -17.96
N LEU A 13 68.43 -43.05 -17.42
CA LEU A 13 68.59 -41.86 -16.59
C LEU A 13 68.24 -40.57 -17.35
N ILE A 14 68.69 -40.42 -18.60
CA ILE A 14 68.37 -39.24 -19.43
C ILE A 14 66.86 -39.13 -19.67
N VAL A 15 66.19 -40.23 -20.03
CA VAL A 15 64.73 -40.25 -20.22
C VAL A 15 64.02 -39.90 -18.93
N TRP A 16 64.47 -40.42 -17.78
CA TRP A 16 63.86 -40.13 -16.49
C TRP A 16 64.02 -38.66 -16.08
N VAL A 17 65.21 -38.08 -16.30
CA VAL A 17 65.47 -36.64 -16.11
C VAL A 17 64.59 -35.81 -17.04
N LEU A 18 64.44 -36.19 -18.30
CA LEU A 18 63.59 -35.50 -19.26
C LEU A 18 62.11 -35.55 -18.85
N VAL A 19 61.61 -36.71 -18.42
CA VAL A 19 60.24 -36.87 -17.91
C VAL A 19 60.02 -35.98 -16.68
N PHE A 20 60.97 -35.94 -15.75
CA PHE A 20 60.88 -35.08 -14.57
C PHE A 20 60.90 -33.59 -14.96
N ALA A 21 61.79 -33.20 -15.87
CA ALA A 21 61.90 -31.84 -16.37
C ALA A 21 60.61 -31.40 -17.08
N LEU A 22 60.09 -32.20 -18.02
CA LEU A 22 58.84 -31.91 -18.73
C LEU A 22 57.63 -31.89 -17.79
N SER A 23 57.58 -32.82 -16.83
CA SER A 23 56.51 -32.87 -15.82
C SER A 23 56.45 -31.56 -15.03
N ARG A 24 57.61 -31.05 -14.60
CA ARG A 24 57.67 -29.83 -13.78
C ARG A 24 57.55 -28.55 -14.59
N LEU A 25 58.16 -28.49 -15.77
CA LEU A 25 58.23 -27.27 -16.59
C LEU A 25 57.00 -27.06 -17.48
N PHE A 26 56.33 -28.15 -17.91
CA PHE A 26 55.27 -28.06 -18.92
C PHE A 26 53.92 -28.60 -18.41
N PHE A 27 53.88 -29.84 -17.94
CA PHE A 27 52.61 -30.48 -17.59
C PHE A 27 51.95 -29.89 -16.32
N ASN A 28 52.74 -29.61 -15.28
CA ASN A 28 52.23 -28.98 -14.06
C ASN A 28 51.66 -27.57 -14.28
N PRO A 29 52.37 -26.62 -14.92
CA PRO A 29 51.81 -25.30 -15.17
C PRO A 29 50.60 -25.35 -16.11
N LEU A 30 50.61 -26.21 -17.14
CA LEU A 30 49.46 -26.37 -18.03
C LEU A 30 48.22 -26.86 -17.27
N ARG A 31 48.35 -27.88 -16.41
CA ARG A 31 47.25 -28.38 -15.57
C ARG A 31 46.75 -27.34 -14.57
N LYS A 32 47.61 -26.43 -14.11
CA LYS A 32 47.21 -25.33 -13.21
C LYS A 32 46.31 -24.34 -13.96
N VAL A 33 46.73 -23.90 -15.15
CA VAL A 33 45.96 -22.95 -15.98
C VAL A 33 44.62 -23.55 -16.41
N MET A 34 44.58 -24.83 -16.79
CA MET A 34 43.31 -25.50 -17.12
C MET A 34 42.36 -25.52 -15.91
N ARG A 35 42.85 -25.94 -14.73
CA ARG A 35 42.04 -25.95 -13.51
C ARG A 35 41.56 -24.56 -13.10
N GLU A 36 42.40 -23.55 -13.25
CA GLU A 36 42.03 -22.16 -12.96
C GLU A 36 40.91 -21.68 -13.88
N ARG A 37 41.01 -21.96 -15.19
CA ARG A 37 39.94 -21.66 -16.15
C ARG A 37 38.64 -22.39 -15.81
N ASP A 38 38.71 -23.69 -15.53
CA ASP A 38 37.52 -24.47 -15.17
C ASP A 38 36.86 -23.93 -13.89
N THR A 39 37.68 -23.54 -12.90
CA THR A 39 37.20 -22.95 -11.64
C THR A 39 36.52 -21.61 -11.89
N ILE A 40 37.11 -20.74 -12.73
CA ILE A 40 36.52 -19.44 -13.09
C ILE A 40 35.20 -19.64 -13.82
N ILE A 41 35.14 -20.55 -14.81
CA ILE A 41 33.92 -20.83 -15.57
C ILE A 41 32.83 -21.34 -14.63
N LYS A 42 33.17 -22.30 -13.76
CA LYS A 42 32.22 -22.85 -12.79
C LYS A 42 31.71 -21.77 -11.82
N LYS A 43 32.61 -20.96 -11.27
CA LYS A 43 32.25 -19.86 -10.36
C LYS A 43 31.37 -18.81 -11.05
N ASN A 44 31.66 -18.47 -12.31
CA ASN A 44 30.84 -17.52 -13.07
C ASN A 44 29.44 -18.09 -13.32
N LYS A 45 29.34 -19.39 -13.63
CA LYS A 45 28.05 -20.07 -13.80
C LYS A 45 27.24 -20.09 -12.50
N GLU A 46 27.87 -20.44 -11.38
CA GLU A 46 27.22 -20.42 -10.06
C GLU A 46 26.78 -19.00 -9.67
N SER A 47 27.64 -18.00 -9.91
CA SER A 47 27.29 -16.60 -9.65
C SER A 47 26.12 -16.13 -10.52
N PHE A 48 26.10 -16.51 -11.80
CA PHE A 48 24.99 -16.18 -12.70
C PHE A 48 23.69 -16.82 -12.23
N GLN A 49 23.70 -18.12 -11.88
CA GLN A 49 22.53 -18.81 -11.35
C GLN A 49 22.01 -18.16 -10.08
N LYS A 50 22.90 -17.81 -9.14
CA LYS A 50 22.53 -17.13 -7.90
C LYS A 50 21.96 -15.73 -8.17
N SER A 51 22.55 -14.97 -9.08
CA SER A 51 22.03 -13.66 -9.47
C SER A 51 20.66 -13.76 -10.13
N MET A 52 20.43 -14.79 -10.95
CA MET A 52 19.13 -15.04 -11.57
C MET A 52 18.06 -15.40 -10.52
N GLU A 53 18.40 -16.30 -9.59
CA GLU A 53 17.49 -16.67 -8.49
C GLU A 53 17.12 -15.46 -7.63
N THR A 54 18.11 -14.65 -7.23
CA THR A 54 17.85 -13.41 -6.48
C THR A 54 17.00 -12.43 -7.29
N TYR A 55 17.23 -12.32 -8.60
CA TYR A 55 16.45 -11.46 -9.47
C TYR A 55 14.99 -11.90 -9.53
N GLU A 56 14.73 -13.19 -9.74
CA GLU A 56 13.38 -13.77 -9.76
C GLU A 56 12.67 -13.57 -8.41
N GLN A 57 13.35 -13.83 -7.29
CA GLN A 57 12.82 -13.59 -5.95
C GLN A 57 12.47 -12.11 -5.74
N THR A 58 13.36 -11.20 -6.15
CA THR A 58 13.13 -9.74 -6.03
C THR A 58 11.93 -9.30 -6.86
N ILE A 59 11.78 -9.81 -8.09
CA ILE A 59 10.62 -9.50 -8.94
C ILE A 59 9.32 -10.01 -8.29
N SER A 60 9.31 -11.25 -7.80
CA SER A 60 8.16 -11.81 -7.09
C SER A 60 7.77 -10.99 -5.87
N GLU A 61 8.76 -10.54 -5.08
CA GLU A 61 8.51 -9.71 -3.90
C GLU A 61 7.95 -8.33 -4.28
N ILE A 62 8.46 -7.72 -5.35
CA ILE A 62 7.94 -6.44 -5.88
C ILE A 62 6.49 -6.60 -6.32
N GLU A 63 6.15 -7.66 -7.05
CA GLU A 63 4.79 -7.94 -7.51
C GLU A 63 3.83 -8.14 -6.33
N GLU A 64 4.24 -8.89 -5.31
CA GLU A 64 3.46 -9.11 -4.09
C GLU A 64 3.24 -7.81 -3.32
N ARG A 65 4.30 -7.02 -3.12
CA ARG A 65 4.21 -5.70 -2.47
C ARG A 65 3.30 -4.75 -3.24
N LEU A 66 3.36 -4.76 -4.58
CA LEU A 66 2.50 -3.93 -5.42
C LEU A 66 1.03 -4.36 -5.30
N LYS A 67 0.76 -5.66 -5.32
CA LYS A 67 -0.60 -6.20 -5.15
C LYS A 67 -1.17 -5.86 -3.77
N SER A 68 -0.37 -6.09 -2.72
CA SER A 68 -0.73 -5.74 -1.34
C SER A 68 -0.99 -4.24 -1.19
N GLY A 69 -0.10 -3.39 -1.72
CA GLY A 69 -0.25 -1.94 -1.69
C GLY A 69 -1.52 -1.46 -2.40
N LYS A 70 -1.83 -2.01 -3.58
CA LYS A 70 -3.09 -1.71 -4.29
C LYS A 70 -4.32 -2.13 -3.48
N SER A 71 -4.29 -3.31 -2.88
CA SER A 71 -5.38 -3.81 -2.04
C SER A 71 -5.61 -2.92 -0.82
N GLN A 72 -4.52 -2.54 -0.13
CA GLN A 72 -4.60 -1.66 1.05
C GLN A 72 -5.12 -0.27 0.68
N ALA A 73 -4.65 0.30 -0.44
CA ALA A 73 -5.13 1.59 -0.94
C ALA A 73 -6.63 1.55 -1.27
N GLN A 74 -7.09 0.48 -1.93
CA GLN A 74 -8.51 0.29 -2.23
C GLN A 74 -9.34 0.15 -0.95
N GLN A 75 -8.90 -0.67 0.00
CA GLN A 75 -9.57 -0.84 1.28
C GLN A 75 -9.64 0.47 2.07
N THR A 76 -8.55 1.25 2.06
CA THR A 76 -8.51 2.57 2.70
C THR A 76 -9.50 3.53 2.06
N LYS A 77 -9.54 3.56 0.73
CA LYS A 77 -10.49 4.40 -0.02
C LYS A 77 -11.93 4.02 0.28
N GLU A 78 -12.25 2.72 0.32
CA GLU A 78 -13.58 2.23 0.66
C GLU A 78 -13.97 2.58 2.10
N ASN A 79 -13.05 2.41 3.05
CA ASN A 79 -13.29 2.76 4.46
C ASN A 79 -13.59 4.25 4.63
N ILE A 80 -12.75 5.12 4.06
CA ILE A 80 -12.95 6.58 4.10
C ILE A 80 -14.26 6.96 3.42
N GLY A 81 -14.57 6.36 2.26
CA GLY A 81 -15.83 6.60 1.56
C GLY A 81 -17.05 6.22 2.40
N ASN A 82 -17.02 5.06 3.05
CA ASN A 82 -18.09 4.58 3.92
C ASN A 82 -18.23 5.44 5.18
N GLU A 83 -17.13 5.89 5.77
CA GLU A 83 -17.13 6.77 6.94
C GLU A 83 -17.71 8.15 6.59
N ALA A 84 -17.28 8.74 5.47
CA ALA A 84 -17.83 10.00 4.98
C ALA A 84 -19.33 9.91 4.66
N LEU A 85 -19.80 8.78 4.11
CA LEU A 85 -21.23 8.55 3.88
C LEU A 85 -22.03 8.48 5.19
N LYS A 86 -21.51 7.77 6.19
CA LYS A 86 -22.13 7.70 7.53
C LYS A 86 -22.18 9.06 8.20
N GLU A 87 -21.07 9.80 8.18
CA GLU A 87 -21.01 11.15 8.76
C GLU A 87 -21.99 12.10 8.07
N LYS A 88 -22.06 12.05 6.74
CA LYS A 88 -23.05 12.82 5.97
C LYS A 88 -24.49 12.46 6.37
N GLU A 89 -24.80 11.18 6.53
CA GLU A 89 -26.14 10.74 6.93
C GLU A 89 -26.49 11.22 8.35
N LEU A 90 -25.54 11.15 9.29
CA LEU A 90 -25.71 11.67 10.64
C LEU A 90 -25.98 13.18 10.63
N LEU A 91 -25.16 13.95 9.90
CA LEU A 91 -25.32 15.40 9.77
C LEU A 91 -26.68 15.77 9.17
N LEU A 92 -27.10 15.08 8.11
CA LEU A 92 -28.41 15.30 7.50
C LEU A 92 -29.55 14.96 8.45
N SER A 93 -29.42 13.89 9.24
CA SER A 93 -30.40 13.51 10.25
C SER A 93 -30.53 14.58 11.34
N GLU A 94 -29.40 15.06 11.85
CA GLU A 94 -29.33 16.11 12.87
C GLU A 94 -29.97 17.42 12.36
N VAL A 95 -29.56 17.89 11.19
CA VAL A 95 -30.13 19.10 10.55
C VAL A 95 -31.64 18.94 10.34
N ASN A 96 -32.11 17.76 9.93
CA ASN A 96 -33.55 17.50 9.79
C ASN A 96 -34.30 17.56 11.13
N ILE A 97 -33.71 17.05 12.21
CA ILE A 97 -34.28 17.13 13.56
C ILE A 97 -34.34 18.59 14.01
N GLU A 98 -33.26 19.34 13.86
CA GLU A 98 -33.21 20.77 14.19
C GLU A 98 -34.24 21.57 13.40
N TYR A 99 -34.33 21.35 12.09
CA TYR A 99 -35.30 22.02 11.23
C TYR A 99 -36.74 21.74 11.68
N ARG A 100 -37.09 20.47 11.95
CA ARG A 100 -38.42 20.10 12.49
C ARG A 100 -38.70 20.78 13.82
N ASN A 101 -37.71 20.88 14.70
CA ASN A 101 -37.84 21.56 15.98
C ASN A 101 -38.04 23.07 15.81
N GLN A 102 -37.32 23.72 14.89
CA GLN A 102 -37.51 25.14 14.58
C GLN A 102 -38.90 25.41 14.02
N VAL A 103 -39.37 24.60 13.05
CA VAL A 103 -40.72 24.72 12.48
C VAL A 103 -41.78 24.55 13.58
N LYS A 104 -41.61 23.58 14.49
CA LYS A 104 -42.53 23.37 15.62
C LYS A 104 -42.55 24.57 16.58
N LYS A 105 -41.38 25.15 16.88
CA LYS A 105 -41.26 26.36 17.71
C LYS A 105 -41.94 27.57 17.04
N ALA A 106 -41.70 27.79 15.75
CA ALA A 106 -42.31 28.86 14.98
C ALA A 106 -43.84 28.74 14.92
N LYS A 107 -44.38 27.54 14.67
CA LYS A 107 -45.83 27.29 14.73
C LYS A 107 -46.42 27.63 16.10
N LYS A 108 -45.77 27.21 17.18
CA LYS A 108 -46.22 27.49 18.55
C LYS A 108 -46.20 29.00 18.86
N GLN A 109 -45.20 29.73 18.36
CA GLN A 109 -45.15 31.19 18.50
C GLN A 109 -46.26 31.89 17.71
N LEU A 110 -46.52 31.46 16.47
CA LEU A 110 -47.63 31.98 15.65
C LEU A 110 -48.99 31.75 16.31
N GLU A 111 -49.25 30.55 16.83
CA GLU A 111 -50.49 30.25 17.58
C GLU A 111 -50.66 31.16 18.81
N LYS A 112 -49.56 31.39 19.55
CA LYS A 112 -49.57 32.29 20.71
C LYS A 112 -49.89 33.73 20.30
N GLN A 113 -49.27 34.22 19.22
CA GLN A 113 -49.52 35.57 18.68
C GLN A 113 -50.95 35.71 18.16
N MET A 114 -51.48 34.71 17.45
CA MET A 114 -52.85 34.72 16.95
C MET A 114 -53.85 34.76 18.11
N LYS A 115 -53.60 34.00 19.18
CA LYS A 115 -54.45 34.01 20.39
C LYS A 115 -54.39 35.34 21.14
N SER A 116 -53.22 35.99 21.21
CA SER A 116 -53.11 37.31 21.84
C SER A 116 -53.79 38.39 21.01
N MET A 117 -53.58 38.41 19.69
CA MET A 117 -54.26 39.36 18.79
C MET A 117 -55.78 39.20 18.85
N LYS A 118 -56.30 37.98 18.88
CA LYS A 118 -57.74 37.73 18.99
C LYS A 118 -58.33 38.29 20.30
N ARG A 119 -57.61 38.10 21.42
CA ARG A 119 -58.01 38.68 22.73
C ARG A 119 -57.97 40.20 22.72
N GLU A 120 -56.95 40.81 22.12
CA GLU A 120 -56.87 42.27 21.99
C GLU A 120 -57.98 42.83 21.10
N LEU A 121 -58.31 42.13 20.01
CA LEU A 121 -59.37 42.52 19.09
C LEU A 121 -60.73 42.45 19.78
N ASP A 122 -61.03 41.37 20.52
CA ASP A 122 -62.27 41.25 21.30
C ASP A 122 -62.39 42.37 22.34
N ALA A 123 -61.29 42.71 23.03
CA ALA A 123 -61.26 43.81 23.98
C ALA A 123 -61.50 45.18 23.30
N LYS A 124 -60.91 45.41 22.12
CA LYS A 124 -61.15 46.63 21.33
C LYS A 124 -62.59 46.71 20.83
N THR A 125 -63.17 45.60 20.37
CA THR A 125 -64.56 45.54 19.91
C THR A 125 -65.54 45.86 21.04
N LYS A 126 -65.33 45.30 22.25
CA LYS A 126 -66.14 45.65 23.44
C LYS A 126 -66.06 47.14 23.77
N ARG A 127 -64.85 47.71 23.81
CA ARG A 127 -64.67 49.15 24.05
C ARG A 127 -65.33 50.02 22.99
N LEU A 128 -65.32 49.58 21.72
CA LEU A 128 -65.99 50.29 20.64
C LEU A 128 -67.52 50.22 20.79
N ALA A 129 -68.06 49.05 21.13
CA ALA A 129 -69.48 48.86 21.40
C ALA A 129 -69.96 49.76 22.56
N GLU A 130 -69.24 49.77 23.70
CA GLU A 130 -69.54 50.67 24.84
C GLU A 130 -69.51 52.16 24.43
N ARG A 131 -68.59 52.55 23.54
CA ARG A 131 -68.51 53.92 23.00
C ARG A 131 -69.70 54.26 22.11
N ILE A 132 -70.17 53.33 21.28
CA ILE A 132 -71.34 53.53 20.43
C ILE A 132 -72.59 53.64 21.29
N GLU A 133 -72.74 52.76 22.29
CA GLU A 133 -73.87 52.75 23.22
C GLU A 133 -73.98 54.09 23.98
N LYS A 134 -72.86 54.59 24.52
CA LYS A 134 -72.79 55.93 25.14
C LYS A 134 -73.13 57.09 24.21
N LYS A 135 -72.95 56.92 22.90
CA LYS A 135 -73.22 57.96 21.89
C LYS A 135 -74.65 57.91 21.35
N LEU A 136 -75.36 56.81 21.54
CA LEU A 136 -76.78 56.62 21.19
C LEU A 136 -77.73 56.92 22.36
N LEU A 137 -77.25 56.79 23.59
CA LEU A 137 -77.99 57.11 24.83
C LEU A 137 -77.93 58.60 25.23
N ASN A 138 -77.22 59.42 24.46
CA ASN A 138 -77.20 60.88 24.54
C ASN A 138 -77.85 61.49 23.31
#